data_AF-A0A1B8QSQ4-F1
#
_entry.id   AF-A0A1B8QSQ4-F1
#
_cell.length_a   1.000
_cell.length_b   1.000
_cell.length_c   1.000
_cell.angle_alpha   90.00
_cell.angle_beta   90.00
_cell.angle_gamma   90.00
#
_symmetry.space_group_name_H-M   'P 1'
#
loop_
_entity.id
_entity.type
_entity.pdbx_description
1 polymer ?
#
loop_
_entity_poly.entity_id
_entity_poly.type
_entity_poly.pdbx_seq_one_letter_code
_entity_poly.pdbx_strand_id
1 'polypeptide(L)'
;MKKLINLERLKAKLANDFNITIKDILAFLQRVVFNKEIGDLSQKEVNIVIKKTDSQLKTLFGAFITNLKTDWRGLFNHRYEVDSPKNIKALQKYADEVFAKPLRLDGKMGITLDELLDVFNDEERKKITNAIRLAHHDGLPNAKLVQMIRGTRARNYQDGILAITTRHAKTIAHTGTAIVANQAKQAVIADNVDIIKGIKILATLDLRTSGICRGLDGVFMPLDKARYPPYHFNCRTSFEIVYDGYQTPKQRASMDGVVKNQTYYEWLKNQPAQYQDEVLGKTRAKLFRDGGMTVERFRALQLDKNFTPLTLEQMRALEPKAFEKAFGVIDETKGENKPTPFYQTINLGDLKPRRSEVIRLQNEPIKHGEKPKTPRPAEAELADLLQQYFGIYLVRYDDRYHKISPTANPPDFAKKHSDLPSKQWQTLDVMYAIGNDVDIKAYLHSMTKSDKAWDRQKENIINHIEKSDIVPLDLRKFDKQRLEKIIDFLLSLDEKQQNKILIIQGDNDDYDK
;
A
#
# COMPACT_ATOMS: atom_id res chain seq x y z
N MET A 1 29.59 -25.93 0.23
CA MET A 1 29.41 -24.45 0.21
C MET A 1 29.26 -23.83 -1.19
N LYS A 2 29.89 -24.35 -2.27
CA LYS A 2 29.72 -23.82 -3.65
C LYS A 2 28.38 -24.15 -4.36
N LYS A 3 27.49 -24.95 -3.76
CA LYS A 3 26.17 -25.33 -4.31
C LYS A 3 24.98 -24.51 -3.78
N LEU A 4 25.20 -23.44 -3.00
CA LEU A 4 24.18 -22.42 -2.87
C LEU A 4 24.29 -21.51 -4.08
N ILE A 5 23.41 -21.68 -5.07
CA ILE A 5 22.85 -20.48 -5.69
C ILE A 5 22.26 -19.70 -4.51
N ASN A 6 22.96 -18.67 -4.05
CA ASN A 6 22.45 -17.81 -2.99
C ASN A 6 21.08 -17.31 -3.51
N LEU A 7 20.00 -17.74 -2.87
CA LEU A 7 18.63 -17.47 -3.33
C LEU A 7 18.41 -15.97 -3.53
N GLU A 8 19.05 -15.14 -2.70
CA GLU A 8 19.05 -13.68 -2.84
C GLU A 8 19.86 -13.22 -4.06
N ARG A 9 20.97 -13.87 -4.43
CA ARG A 9 21.68 -13.62 -5.70
C ARG A 9 20.84 -14.00 -6.91
N LEU A 10 20.11 -15.12 -6.86
CA LEU A 10 19.18 -15.49 -7.94
C LEU A 10 18.05 -14.47 -8.05
N LYS A 11 17.40 -14.11 -6.95
CA LYS A 11 16.39 -13.04 -6.93
C LYS A 11 16.93 -11.75 -7.53
N ALA A 12 18.13 -11.34 -7.15
CA ALA A 12 18.80 -10.15 -7.71
C ALA A 12 19.10 -10.30 -9.21
N LYS A 13 19.57 -11.47 -9.67
CA LYS A 13 19.77 -11.76 -11.10
C LYS A 13 18.45 -11.63 -11.86
N LEU A 14 17.40 -12.35 -11.45
CA LEU A 14 16.09 -12.35 -12.13
C LEU A 14 15.47 -10.94 -12.16
N ALA A 15 15.63 -10.18 -11.07
CA ALA A 15 15.24 -8.79 -11.00
C ALA A 15 16.01 -7.89 -11.98
N ASN A 16 17.28 -8.20 -12.25
CA ASN A 16 18.14 -7.46 -13.17
C ASN A 16 17.95 -7.87 -14.62
N ASP A 17 17.56 -9.12 -14.89
CA ASP A 17 17.29 -9.63 -16.24
C ASP A 17 16.17 -8.83 -16.91
N PHE A 18 15.20 -8.34 -16.13
CA PHE A 18 14.14 -7.48 -16.65
C PHE A 18 14.65 -6.13 -17.19
N ASN A 19 15.81 -5.65 -16.76
CA ASN A 19 16.39 -4.42 -17.31
C ASN A 19 16.77 -4.60 -18.79
N ILE A 20 17.05 -5.82 -19.24
CA ILE A 20 17.27 -6.14 -20.66
C ILE A 20 15.96 -5.92 -21.43
N THR A 21 14.85 -6.49 -20.93
CA THR A 21 13.52 -6.28 -21.52
C THR A 21 13.13 -4.80 -21.58
N ILE A 22 13.46 -4.00 -20.56
CA ILE A 22 13.23 -2.56 -20.58
C ILE A 22 14.02 -1.85 -21.69
N LYS A 23 15.29 -2.24 -21.92
CA LYS A 23 16.09 -1.68 -23.02
C LYS A 23 15.45 -2.00 -24.37
N ASP A 24 14.96 -3.22 -24.56
CA ASP A 24 14.31 -3.64 -25.81
C ASP A 24 12.97 -2.92 -26.02
N ILE A 25 12.18 -2.75 -24.95
CA ILE A 25 10.94 -1.96 -24.98
C ILE A 25 11.26 -0.51 -25.38
N LEU A 26 12.26 0.12 -24.76
CA LEU A 26 12.65 1.49 -25.08
C LEU A 26 13.13 1.64 -26.52
N ALA A 27 13.96 0.73 -27.01
CA ALA A 27 14.44 0.73 -28.38
C ALA A 27 13.27 0.59 -29.39
N PHE A 28 12.32 -0.30 -29.09
CA PHE A 28 11.11 -0.44 -29.90
C PHE A 28 10.24 0.82 -29.88
N LEU A 29 9.94 1.36 -28.70
CA LEU A 29 9.11 2.54 -28.54
C LEU A 29 9.76 3.75 -29.20
N GLN A 30 11.09 3.90 -29.12
CA GLN A 30 11.80 4.97 -29.81
C GLN A 30 11.52 4.94 -31.32
N ARG A 31 11.59 3.76 -31.93
CA ARG A 31 11.40 3.58 -33.38
C ARG A 31 9.95 3.73 -33.83
N VAL A 32 8.99 3.22 -33.05
CA VAL A 32 7.59 3.08 -33.50
C VAL A 32 6.67 4.16 -32.96
N VAL A 33 6.97 4.70 -31.78
CA VAL A 33 6.13 5.64 -31.05
C VAL A 33 6.81 7.00 -30.92
N PHE A 34 8.00 7.07 -30.30
CA PHE A 34 8.62 8.35 -29.93
C PHE A 34 9.22 9.16 -31.08
N ASN A 35 9.35 8.60 -32.27
CA ASN A 35 9.81 9.33 -33.46
C ASN A 35 8.63 9.85 -34.32
N LYS A 36 7.40 9.86 -33.78
CA LYS A 36 6.19 10.32 -34.46
C LYS A 36 5.45 11.30 -33.57
N GLU A 37 4.88 12.34 -34.14
CA GLU A 37 3.90 13.18 -33.42
C GLU A 37 2.59 12.41 -33.35
N ILE A 38 2.41 11.67 -32.25
CA ILE A 38 1.27 10.78 -32.06
C ILE A 38 -0.05 11.56 -32.06
N GLY A 39 -0.07 12.80 -31.56
CA GLY A 39 -1.26 13.66 -31.55
C GLY A 39 -1.78 14.03 -32.95
N ASP A 40 -0.90 14.06 -33.95
CA ASP A 40 -1.26 14.48 -35.32
C ASP A 40 -1.78 13.32 -36.19
N LEU A 41 -1.70 12.09 -35.69
CA LEU A 41 -2.13 10.91 -36.43
C LEU A 41 -3.67 10.84 -36.55
N SER A 42 -4.16 10.33 -37.68
CA SER A 42 -5.56 9.96 -37.78
C SER A 42 -5.91 8.81 -36.83
N GLN A 43 -7.20 8.67 -36.49
CA GLN A 43 -7.67 7.59 -35.63
C GLN A 43 -7.31 6.19 -36.17
N LYS A 44 -7.26 6.02 -37.51
CA LYS A 44 -6.86 4.76 -38.13
C LYS A 44 -5.38 4.48 -37.91
N GLU A 45 -4.53 5.49 -38.08
CA GLU A 45 -3.07 5.37 -37.93
C GLU A 45 -2.66 5.11 -36.48
N VAL A 46 -3.22 5.84 -35.51
CA VAL A 46 -2.92 5.60 -34.09
C VAL A 46 -3.36 4.20 -33.66
N ASN A 47 -4.49 3.70 -34.16
CA ASN A 47 -4.97 2.36 -33.84
C ASN A 47 -4.01 1.28 -34.37
N ILE A 48 -3.36 1.51 -35.52
CA ILE A 48 -2.30 0.63 -36.04
C ILE A 48 -1.07 0.68 -35.12
N VAL A 49 -0.65 1.87 -34.68
CA VAL A 49 0.48 2.05 -33.76
C VAL A 49 0.20 1.34 -32.42
N ILE A 50 -0.99 1.48 -31.86
CA ILE A 50 -1.41 0.84 -30.60
C ILE A 50 -1.41 -0.68 -30.76
N LYS A 51 -2.02 -1.22 -31.82
CA LYS A 51 -2.05 -2.68 -32.07
C LYS A 51 -0.64 -3.26 -32.24
N LYS A 52 0.22 -2.58 -33.00
CA LYS A 52 1.62 -2.98 -33.19
C LYS A 52 2.40 -2.92 -31.87
N THR A 53 2.15 -1.89 -31.07
CA THR A 53 2.77 -1.72 -29.75
C THR A 53 2.34 -2.81 -28.79
N ASP A 54 1.04 -3.08 -28.66
CA ASP A 54 0.52 -4.15 -27.80
C ASP A 54 1.11 -5.52 -28.21
N SER A 55 1.11 -5.83 -29.50
CA SER A 55 1.67 -7.08 -30.03
C SER A 55 3.15 -7.23 -29.70
N GLN A 56 3.96 -6.19 -29.95
CA GLN A 56 5.39 -6.26 -29.63
C GLN A 56 5.64 -6.38 -28.13
N LEU A 57 4.93 -5.60 -27.31
CA LEU A 57 5.08 -5.68 -25.86
C LEU A 57 4.68 -7.07 -25.34
N LYS A 58 3.64 -7.70 -25.92
CA LYS A 58 3.23 -9.08 -25.60
C LYS A 58 4.36 -10.07 -25.86
N THR A 59 5.06 -9.92 -26.98
CA THR A 59 6.25 -10.73 -27.30
C THR A 59 7.38 -10.50 -26.30
N LEU A 60 7.71 -9.24 -25.98
CA LEU A 60 8.82 -8.90 -25.08
C LEU A 60 8.57 -9.35 -23.63
N PHE A 61 7.38 -9.08 -23.09
CA PHE A 61 7.00 -9.56 -21.77
C PHE A 61 6.83 -11.09 -21.74
N GLY A 62 6.30 -11.70 -22.80
CA GLY A 62 6.20 -13.16 -22.93
C GLY A 62 7.56 -13.85 -22.92
N ALA A 63 8.57 -13.27 -23.57
CA ALA A 63 9.94 -13.77 -23.53
C ALA A 63 10.53 -13.70 -22.11
N PHE A 64 10.33 -12.57 -21.41
CA PHE A 64 10.74 -12.43 -20.01
C PHE A 64 10.08 -13.48 -19.11
N ILE A 65 8.76 -13.68 -19.23
CA ILE A 65 8.01 -14.67 -18.46
C ILE A 65 8.50 -16.09 -18.75
N THR A 66 8.81 -16.40 -20.01
CA THR A 66 9.35 -17.71 -20.41
C THR A 66 10.71 -17.97 -19.76
N ASN A 67 11.58 -16.97 -19.73
CA ASN A 67 12.88 -17.05 -19.08
C ASN A 67 12.74 -17.21 -17.56
N LEU A 68 11.82 -16.46 -16.92
CA LEU A 68 11.51 -16.64 -15.48
C LEU A 68 11.07 -18.06 -15.16
N LYS A 69 10.11 -18.62 -15.92
CA LYS A 69 9.64 -20.00 -15.70
C LYS A 69 10.77 -20.99 -15.88
N THR A 70 11.66 -20.76 -16.85
CA THR A 70 12.83 -21.62 -17.09
C THR A 70 13.80 -21.61 -15.90
N ASP A 71 14.16 -20.42 -15.42
CA ASP A 71 15.02 -20.27 -14.24
C ASP A 71 14.37 -20.84 -12.98
N TRP A 72 13.05 -20.72 -12.83
CA TRP A 72 12.31 -21.32 -11.72
C TRP A 72 12.26 -22.86 -11.79
N ARG A 73 12.10 -23.47 -12.96
CA ARG A 73 12.24 -24.93 -13.09
C ARG A 73 13.64 -25.40 -12.71
N GLY A 74 14.66 -24.67 -13.16
CA GLY A 74 16.05 -24.93 -12.74
C GLY A 74 16.23 -24.83 -11.22
N LEU A 75 15.68 -23.79 -10.60
CA LEU A 75 15.67 -23.63 -9.15
C LEU A 75 14.96 -24.78 -8.44
N PHE A 76 13.77 -25.17 -8.90
CA PHE A 76 13.00 -26.27 -8.31
C PHE A 76 13.83 -27.55 -8.32
N ASN A 77 14.38 -27.92 -9.47
CA ASN A 77 15.21 -29.11 -9.64
C ASN A 77 16.45 -29.07 -8.73
N HIS A 78 17.10 -27.92 -8.60
CA HIS A 78 18.27 -27.75 -7.72
C HIS A 78 17.90 -27.84 -6.23
N ARG A 79 16.72 -27.37 -5.84
CA ARG A 79 16.26 -27.37 -4.44
C ARG A 79 15.64 -28.70 -4.01
N TYR A 80 15.16 -29.48 -4.97
CA TYR A 80 14.65 -30.81 -4.81
C TYR A 80 15.81 -31.81 -4.96
N GLU A 81 16.71 -31.87 -3.97
CA GLU A 81 17.71 -32.94 -3.88
C GLU A 81 17.12 -34.06 -3.00
N VAL A 82 16.72 -35.17 -3.62
CA VAL A 82 16.43 -36.44 -2.95
C VAL A 82 17.48 -37.44 -3.45
N ASP A 83 17.95 -38.32 -2.58
CA ASP A 83 18.97 -39.35 -2.85
C ASP A 83 18.55 -40.43 -3.88
N SER A 84 17.47 -40.22 -4.62
CA SER A 84 17.01 -41.14 -5.66
C SER A 84 16.61 -40.39 -6.93
N PRO A 85 17.11 -40.78 -8.12
CA PRO A 85 16.85 -40.06 -9.34
C PRO A 85 15.37 -40.21 -9.74
N LYS A 86 14.53 -39.21 -9.40
CA LYS A 86 13.27 -39.03 -10.12
C LYS A 86 13.63 -38.64 -11.57
N ASN A 87 13.00 -39.32 -12.53
CA ASN A 87 13.13 -39.03 -13.96
C ASN A 87 12.96 -37.51 -14.21
N ILE A 88 13.88 -36.88 -14.94
CA ILE A 88 13.86 -35.42 -15.24
C ILE A 88 12.49 -34.98 -15.76
N LYS A 89 11.80 -35.80 -16.56
CA LYS A 89 10.44 -35.50 -17.04
C LYS A 89 9.40 -35.44 -15.92
N ALA A 90 9.52 -36.31 -14.91
CA ALA A 90 8.66 -36.25 -13.73
C ALA A 90 8.95 -35.00 -12.89
N LEU A 91 10.22 -34.64 -12.70
CA LEU A 91 10.60 -33.41 -11.99
C LEU A 91 10.10 -32.15 -12.70
N GLN A 92 10.20 -32.11 -14.02
CA GLN A 92 9.65 -31.03 -14.84
C GLN A 92 8.13 -30.89 -14.63
N LYS A 93 7.41 -32.02 -14.62
CA LYS A 93 5.96 -32.05 -14.36
C LYS A 93 5.63 -31.49 -12.97
N TYR A 94 6.35 -31.90 -11.93
CA TYR A 94 6.17 -31.34 -10.58
C TYR A 94 6.45 -29.83 -10.53
N ALA A 95 7.50 -29.37 -11.22
CA ALA A 95 7.82 -27.95 -11.30
C ALA A 95 6.71 -27.16 -11.99
N ASP A 96 6.09 -27.72 -13.04
CA ASP A 96 4.97 -27.11 -13.75
C ASP A 96 3.69 -27.09 -12.89
N GLU A 97 3.42 -28.13 -12.10
CA GLU A 97 2.32 -28.17 -11.14
C GLU A 97 2.41 -27.05 -10.09
N VAL A 98 3.62 -26.58 -9.76
CA VAL A 98 3.81 -25.42 -8.87
C VAL A 98 3.17 -24.17 -9.44
N PHE A 99 3.25 -23.98 -10.77
CA PHE A 99 2.74 -22.77 -11.40
C PHE A 99 1.21 -22.69 -11.43
N ALA A 100 0.56 -23.86 -11.53
CA ALA A 100 -0.89 -24.00 -11.50
C ALA A 100 -1.47 -24.13 -10.08
N LYS A 101 -0.62 -24.25 -9.04
CA LYS A 101 -1.09 -24.43 -7.67
C LYS A 101 -1.68 -23.12 -7.12
N PRO A 102 -2.90 -23.14 -6.56
CA PRO A 102 -3.48 -21.97 -5.91
C PRO A 102 -2.64 -21.48 -4.73
N LEU A 103 -2.35 -20.18 -4.70
CA LEU A 103 -1.52 -19.54 -3.70
C LEU A 103 -2.39 -18.90 -2.60
N ARG A 104 -1.79 -18.76 -1.41
CA ARG A 104 -2.37 -18.07 -0.26
C ARG A 104 -1.49 -16.89 0.11
N LEU A 105 -1.59 -15.83 -0.67
CA LEU A 105 -0.93 -14.55 -0.43
C LEU A 105 -1.94 -13.56 0.16
N ASP A 106 -1.52 -12.72 1.10
CA ASP A 106 -2.39 -11.70 1.71
C ASP A 106 -3.17 -10.90 0.64
N GLY A 107 -4.49 -10.82 0.83
CA GLY A 107 -5.41 -10.09 -0.06
C GLY A 107 -5.76 -10.76 -1.39
N LYS A 108 -5.13 -11.89 -1.76
CA LYS A 108 -5.48 -12.67 -2.97
C LYS A 108 -5.45 -14.16 -2.68
N MET A 109 -6.63 -14.72 -2.43
CA MET A 109 -6.82 -16.15 -2.18
C MET A 109 -7.06 -16.89 -3.49
N GLY A 110 -6.28 -17.93 -3.75
CA GLY A 110 -6.55 -18.88 -4.84
C GLY A 110 -5.92 -18.55 -6.18
N ILE A 111 -5.22 -17.41 -6.32
CA ILE A 111 -4.51 -17.07 -7.56
C ILE A 111 -3.29 -17.98 -7.76
N THR A 112 -3.05 -18.42 -8.98
CA THR A 112 -1.90 -19.23 -9.37
C THR A 112 -0.72 -18.36 -9.79
N LEU A 113 0.49 -18.94 -9.92
CA LEU A 113 1.63 -18.19 -10.43
C LEU A 113 1.46 -17.87 -11.92
N ASP A 114 0.83 -18.75 -12.68
CA ASP A 114 0.50 -18.50 -14.08
C ASP A 114 -0.44 -17.30 -14.26
N GLU A 115 -1.53 -17.26 -13.49
CA GLU A 115 -2.46 -16.13 -13.51
C GLU A 115 -1.79 -14.82 -13.10
N LEU A 116 -0.87 -14.84 -12.12
CA LEU A 116 -0.09 -13.65 -11.75
C LEU A 116 0.79 -13.14 -12.89
N LEU A 117 1.42 -14.05 -13.65
CA LEU A 117 2.26 -13.69 -14.80
C LEU A 117 1.43 -13.16 -15.97
N ASP A 118 0.26 -13.75 -16.21
CA ASP A 118 -0.66 -13.30 -17.26
C ASP A 118 -1.24 -11.92 -16.95
N VAL A 119 -1.68 -11.70 -15.70
CA VAL A 119 -2.14 -10.38 -15.25
C VAL A 119 -1.04 -9.34 -15.39
N PHE A 120 0.19 -9.66 -14.99
CA PHE A 120 1.33 -8.75 -15.18
C PHE A 120 1.56 -8.42 -16.65
N ASN A 121 1.62 -9.44 -17.51
CA ASN A 121 1.80 -9.24 -18.94
C ASN A 121 0.71 -8.30 -19.49
N ASP A 122 -0.54 -8.52 -19.14
CA ASP A 122 -1.66 -7.74 -19.68
C ASP A 122 -1.73 -6.31 -19.12
N GLU A 123 -1.57 -6.13 -17.81
CA GLU A 123 -1.65 -4.82 -17.17
C GLU A 123 -0.50 -3.90 -17.59
N GLU A 124 0.73 -4.42 -17.68
CA GLU A 124 1.88 -3.60 -18.05
C GLU A 124 1.82 -3.14 -19.51
N ARG A 125 1.30 -3.98 -20.42
CA ARG A 125 1.01 -3.56 -21.81
C ARG A 125 -0.07 -2.50 -21.88
N LYS A 126 -1.16 -2.69 -21.11
CA LYS A 126 -2.29 -1.75 -21.08
C LYS A 126 -1.85 -0.38 -20.61
N LYS A 127 -0.96 -0.27 -19.62
CA LYS A 127 -0.42 1.05 -19.17
C LYS A 127 0.23 1.84 -20.31
N ILE A 128 1.11 1.19 -21.08
CA ILE A 128 1.81 1.85 -22.20
C ILE A 128 0.83 2.19 -23.33
N THR A 129 -0.05 1.26 -23.70
CA THR A 129 -1.01 1.50 -24.78
C THR A 129 -2.07 2.55 -24.41
N ASN A 130 -2.48 2.62 -23.14
CA ASN A 130 -3.36 3.67 -22.64
C ASN A 130 -2.68 5.04 -22.63
N ALA A 131 -1.39 5.12 -22.31
CA ALA A 131 -0.65 6.38 -22.42
C ALA A 131 -0.60 6.89 -23.88
N ILE A 132 -0.42 6.00 -24.85
CA ILE A 132 -0.47 6.34 -26.28
C ILE A 132 -1.88 6.82 -26.67
N ARG A 133 -2.94 6.13 -26.22
CA ARG A 133 -4.34 6.55 -26.46
C ARG A 133 -4.62 7.94 -25.90
N LEU A 134 -4.19 8.18 -24.66
CA LEU A 134 -4.38 9.47 -23.99
C LEU A 134 -3.64 10.58 -24.73
N ALA A 135 -2.38 10.35 -25.10
CA ALA A 135 -1.59 11.34 -25.83
C ALA A 135 -2.19 11.69 -27.20
N HIS A 136 -2.77 10.72 -27.90
CA HIS A 136 -3.49 10.97 -29.15
C HIS A 136 -4.78 11.74 -28.93
N HIS A 137 -5.64 11.27 -28.01
CA HIS A 137 -6.94 11.87 -27.74
C HIS A 137 -6.82 13.34 -27.30
N ASP A 138 -5.84 13.64 -26.43
CA ASP A 138 -5.65 14.97 -25.86
C ASP A 138 -4.73 15.85 -26.72
N GLY A 139 -4.26 15.37 -27.88
CA GLY A 139 -3.32 16.10 -28.74
C GLY A 139 -2.01 16.48 -28.03
N LEU A 140 -1.53 15.63 -27.12
CA LEU A 140 -0.34 15.93 -26.33
C LEU A 140 0.91 15.97 -27.22
N PRO A 141 1.83 16.92 -27.00
CA PRO A 141 3.14 16.88 -27.63
C PRO A 141 3.84 15.56 -27.33
N ASN A 142 4.51 14.96 -28.32
CA ASN A 142 5.14 13.65 -28.15
C ASN A 142 6.19 13.63 -27.01
N ALA A 143 6.85 14.76 -26.71
CA ALA A 143 7.73 14.89 -25.55
C ALA A 143 7.02 14.57 -24.20
N LYS A 144 5.72 14.86 -24.07
CA LYS A 144 4.93 14.51 -22.89
C LYS A 144 4.65 13.02 -22.81
N LEU A 145 4.32 12.37 -23.93
CA LEU A 145 4.17 10.91 -23.99
C LEU A 145 5.48 10.20 -23.59
N VAL A 146 6.62 10.69 -24.10
CA VAL A 146 7.95 10.18 -23.72
C VAL A 146 8.19 10.33 -22.22
N GLN A 147 7.85 11.48 -21.63
CA GLN A 147 7.95 11.71 -20.17
C GLN A 147 7.05 10.77 -19.36
N MET A 148 5.80 10.55 -19.78
CA MET A 148 4.89 9.62 -19.10
C MET A 148 5.43 8.19 -19.07
N ILE A 149 5.98 7.74 -20.20
CA ILE A 149 6.47 6.35 -20.32
C ILE A 149 7.83 6.19 -19.65
N ARG A 150 8.80 7.06 -19.95
CA ARG A 150 10.19 6.96 -19.46
C ARG A 150 10.38 7.53 -18.05
N GLY A 151 9.60 8.52 -17.67
CA GLY A 151 9.84 9.35 -16.49
C GLY A 151 10.68 10.60 -16.81
N THR A 152 10.90 11.41 -15.79
CA THR A 152 11.61 12.69 -15.89
C THR A 152 13.03 12.59 -15.33
N ARG A 153 13.96 13.36 -15.91
CA ARG A 153 15.34 13.43 -15.42
C ARG A 153 15.41 13.99 -13.99
N ALA A 154 14.54 14.94 -13.65
CA ALA A 154 14.44 15.54 -12.31
C ALA A 154 14.11 14.52 -11.21
N ARG A 155 13.39 13.44 -11.56
CA ARG A 155 13.05 12.34 -10.64
C ARG A 155 13.89 11.08 -10.89
N ASN A 156 15.03 11.19 -11.59
CA ASN A 156 15.85 10.05 -11.99
C ASN A 156 15.03 8.93 -12.67
N TYR A 157 14.04 9.32 -13.48
CA TYR A 157 13.14 8.45 -14.22
C TYR A 157 12.27 7.52 -13.35
N GLN A 158 12.14 7.77 -12.04
CA GLN A 158 11.38 6.92 -11.12
C GLN A 158 9.86 7.13 -11.15
N ASP A 159 9.42 8.17 -11.86
CA ASP A 159 8.05 8.66 -12.01
C ASP A 159 7.37 8.21 -13.31
N GLY A 160 8.06 7.47 -14.17
CA GLY A 160 7.49 6.93 -15.42
C GLY A 160 6.79 5.58 -15.26
N ILE A 161 5.96 5.23 -16.26
CA ILE A 161 5.32 3.92 -16.36
C ILE A 161 6.34 2.78 -16.29
N LEU A 162 7.46 2.89 -17.01
CA LEU A 162 8.48 1.84 -17.05
C LEU A 162 9.12 1.59 -15.68
N ALA A 163 9.26 2.61 -14.83
CA ALA A 163 9.76 2.43 -13.47
C ALA A 163 8.77 1.63 -12.60
N ILE A 164 7.47 1.87 -12.76
CA ILE A 164 6.42 1.08 -12.10
C ILE A 164 6.47 -0.37 -12.61
N THR A 165 6.52 -0.56 -13.92
CA THR A 165 6.64 -1.88 -14.57
C THR A 165 7.85 -2.65 -14.04
N THR A 166 9.02 -2.00 -13.92
CA THR A 166 10.22 -2.62 -13.34
C THR A 166 10.01 -3.04 -11.88
N ARG A 167 9.34 -2.22 -11.06
CA ARG A 167 9.04 -2.60 -9.66
C ARG A 167 8.09 -3.81 -9.58
N HIS A 168 7.11 -3.89 -10.47
CA HIS A 168 6.20 -5.04 -10.55
C HIS A 168 6.91 -6.31 -11.00
N ALA A 169 7.76 -6.23 -12.03
CA ALA A 169 8.56 -7.35 -12.50
C ALA A 169 9.46 -7.91 -11.40
N LYS A 170 10.13 -7.02 -10.64
CA LYS A 170 10.95 -7.40 -9.47
C LYS A 170 10.12 -8.11 -8.39
N THR A 171 8.92 -7.60 -8.11
CA THR A 171 8.01 -8.20 -7.13
C THR A 171 7.59 -9.61 -7.52
N ILE A 172 7.27 -9.83 -8.80
CA ILE A 172 6.90 -11.15 -9.34
C ILE A 172 8.09 -12.09 -9.33
N ALA A 173 9.26 -11.64 -9.80
CA ALA A 173 10.49 -12.43 -9.77
C ALA A 173 10.79 -12.91 -8.34
N HIS A 174 10.77 -12.00 -7.35
CA HIS A 174 11.03 -12.34 -5.95
C HIS A 174 9.99 -13.29 -5.36
N THR A 175 8.70 -13.02 -5.61
CA THR A 175 7.60 -13.79 -5.05
C THR A 175 7.55 -15.19 -5.66
N GLY A 176 7.64 -15.31 -6.98
CA GLY A 176 7.68 -16.59 -7.68
C GLY A 176 8.90 -17.43 -7.29
N THR A 177 10.09 -16.82 -7.15
CA THR A 177 11.28 -17.52 -6.64
C THR A 177 11.06 -18.07 -5.23
N ALA A 178 10.40 -17.32 -4.35
CA ALA A 178 10.08 -17.79 -3.00
C ALA A 178 9.06 -18.94 -3.02
N ILE A 179 8.00 -18.83 -3.85
CA ILE A 179 7.00 -19.89 -4.04
C ILE A 179 7.68 -21.18 -4.47
N VAL A 180 8.46 -21.12 -5.55
CA VAL A 180 9.10 -22.30 -6.16
C VAL A 180 10.10 -22.94 -5.19
N ALA A 181 10.93 -22.14 -4.53
CA ALA A 181 11.90 -22.64 -3.56
C ALA A 181 11.24 -23.33 -2.35
N ASN A 182 10.07 -22.85 -1.92
CA ASN A 182 9.32 -23.41 -0.80
C ASN A 182 8.49 -24.62 -1.22
N GLN A 183 7.95 -24.65 -2.44
CA GLN A 183 7.24 -25.81 -2.98
C GLN A 183 8.18 -26.99 -3.20
N ALA A 184 9.43 -26.75 -3.62
CA ALA A 184 10.45 -27.80 -3.68
C ALA A 184 10.71 -28.42 -2.29
N LYS A 185 10.81 -27.60 -1.23
CA LYS A 185 10.91 -28.10 0.15
C LYS A 185 9.66 -28.88 0.60
N GLN A 186 8.47 -28.42 0.23
CA GLN A 186 7.22 -29.13 0.54
C GLN A 186 7.15 -30.48 -0.16
N ALA A 187 7.67 -30.60 -1.39
CA ALA A 187 7.74 -31.89 -2.07
C ALA A 187 8.68 -32.85 -1.33
N VAL A 188 9.84 -32.37 -0.85
CA VAL A 188 10.73 -33.17 0.02
C VAL A 188 10.01 -33.59 1.31
N ILE A 189 9.22 -32.70 1.92
CA ILE A 189 8.40 -33.05 3.09
C ILE A 189 7.42 -34.18 2.77
N ALA A 190 6.69 -34.05 1.66
CA ALA A 190 5.67 -35.02 1.26
C ALA A 190 6.25 -36.42 1.00
N ASP A 191 7.48 -36.51 0.48
CA ASP A 191 8.15 -37.78 0.25
C ASP A 191 8.73 -38.41 1.54
N ASN A 192 8.77 -37.69 2.67
CA ASN A 192 9.44 -38.12 3.92
C ASN A 192 8.59 -37.82 5.18
N VAL A 193 7.26 -37.97 5.07
CA VAL A 193 6.30 -37.62 6.14
C VAL A 193 6.42 -38.48 7.41
N ASP A 194 7.04 -39.65 7.30
CA ASP A 194 7.25 -40.61 8.39
C ASP A 194 8.30 -40.12 9.41
N ILE A 195 9.33 -39.41 8.96
CA ILE A 195 10.42 -38.89 9.82
C ILE A 195 10.31 -37.39 10.11
N ILE A 196 9.54 -36.64 9.32
CA ILE A 196 9.39 -35.19 9.47
C ILE A 196 8.25 -34.90 10.47
N LYS A 197 8.57 -34.14 11.53
CA LYS A 197 7.60 -33.75 12.56
C LYS A 197 6.88 -32.44 12.23
N GLY A 198 7.53 -31.56 11.48
CA GLY A 198 6.96 -30.26 11.15
C GLY A 198 7.96 -29.30 10.53
N ILE A 199 7.60 -28.03 10.57
CA ILE A 199 8.46 -26.94 10.12
C ILE A 199 8.70 -25.94 11.22
N LYS A 200 9.84 -25.26 11.18
CA LYS A 200 10.11 -24.09 12.00
C LYS A 200 10.28 -22.88 11.09
N ILE A 201 9.51 -21.82 11.33
CA ILE A 201 9.55 -20.63 10.47
C ILE A 201 10.86 -19.87 10.71
N LEU A 202 11.48 -19.43 9.61
CA LEU A 202 12.78 -18.78 9.58
C LEU A 202 12.69 -17.49 8.76
N ALA A 203 12.40 -16.38 9.43
CA ALA A 203 12.36 -15.03 8.85
C ALA A 203 13.76 -14.51 8.51
N THR A 204 13.87 -13.55 7.61
CA THR A 204 15.17 -12.87 7.40
C THR A 204 15.40 -11.86 8.52
N LEU A 205 16.62 -11.72 9.03
CA LEU A 205 16.97 -10.71 10.05
C LEU A 205 17.41 -9.42 9.33
N ASP A 206 16.47 -8.51 9.11
CA ASP A 206 16.70 -7.23 8.42
C ASP A 206 15.58 -6.21 8.66
N LEU A 207 15.76 -4.96 8.20
CA LEU A 207 14.75 -3.88 8.27
C LEU A 207 13.46 -4.14 7.48
N ARG A 208 13.50 -5.00 6.45
CA ARG A 208 12.41 -5.14 5.45
C ARG A 208 11.49 -6.33 5.71
N THR A 209 11.77 -7.11 6.74
CA THR A 209 10.97 -8.27 7.13
C THR A 209 9.68 -7.79 7.77
N SER A 210 8.56 -8.26 7.22
CA SER A 210 7.21 -7.80 7.57
C SER A 210 6.77 -8.24 8.97
N GLY A 211 5.79 -7.55 9.55
CA GLY A 211 5.23 -7.86 10.88
C GLY A 211 4.82 -9.33 11.05
N ILE A 212 4.09 -9.90 10.09
CA ILE A 212 3.69 -11.32 10.11
C ILE A 212 4.90 -12.26 10.11
N CYS A 213 5.90 -11.98 9.30
CA CYS A 213 7.12 -12.79 9.24
C CYS A 213 7.93 -12.71 10.54
N ARG A 214 8.06 -11.51 11.13
CA ARG A 214 8.74 -11.30 12.41
C ARG A 214 8.00 -12.03 13.55
N GLY A 215 6.68 -11.93 13.56
CA GLY A 215 5.80 -12.59 14.55
C GLY A 215 5.89 -14.12 14.49
N LEU A 216 6.04 -14.68 13.29
CA LEU A 216 6.15 -16.12 13.09
C LEU A 216 7.55 -16.69 13.28
N ASP A 217 8.61 -15.87 13.34
CA ASP A 217 9.97 -16.38 13.41
C ASP A 217 10.21 -17.28 14.64
N GLY A 218 10.77 -18.46 14.38
CA GLY A 218 11.02 -19.50 15.36
C GLY A 218 9.80 -20.32 15.78
N VAL A 219 8.59 -20.03 15.27
CA VAL A 219 7.39 -20.83 15.55
C VAL A 219 7.52 -22.19 14.87
N PHE A 220 7.38 -23.25 15.67
CA PHE A 220 7.24 -24.62 15.19
C PHE A 220 5.78 -24.89 14.83
N MET A 221 5.55 -25.52 13.68
CA MET A 221 4.23 -25.95 13.23
C MET A 221 4.30 -27.44 12.85
N PRO A 222 3.48 -28.31 13.45
CA PRO A 222 3.37 -29.69 13.00
C PRO A 222 2.80 -29.75 11.58
N LEU A 223 3.10 -30.82 10.83
CA LEU A 223 2.79 -30.92 9.40
C LEU A 223 1.31 -30.71 9.06
N ASP A 224 0.41 -31.24 9.89
CA ASP A 224 -1.05 -31.14 9.74
C ASP A 224 -1.58 -29.70 9.89
N LYS A 225 -0.82 -28.83 10.54
CA LYS A 225 -1.16 -27.42 10.81
C LYS A 225 -0.19 -26.43 10.16
N ALA A 226 0.76 -26.93 9.35
CA ALA A 226 1.84 -26.12 8.81
C ALA A 226 1.32 -25.12 7.76
N ARG A 227 1.59 -23.83 8.00
CA ARG A 227 1.40 -22.76 7.02
C ARG A 227 2.75 -22.34 6.44
N TYR A 228 2.96 -22.65 5.16
CA TYR A 228 4.23 -22.40 4.48
C TYR A 228 4.30 -20.96 3.93
N PRO A 229 5.48 -20.29 3.99
CA PRO A 229 5.73 -19.06 3.25
C PRO A 229 5.80 -19.34 1.73
N PRO A 230 5.73 -18.31 0.86
CA PRO A 230 5.59 -16.89 1.20
C PRO A 230 4.18 -16.54 1.68
N TYR A 231 4.08 -15.68 2.69
CA TYR A 231 2.79 -15.23 3.23
C TYR A 231 2.21 -14.01 2.48
N HIS A 232 3.08 -13.24 1.83
CA HIS A 232 2.74 -12.02 1.13
C HIS A 232 3.72 -11.80 -0.03
N PHE A 233 3.42 -10.84 -0.90
CA PHE A 233 4.36 -10.41 -1.94
C PHE A 233 5.69 -9.94 -1.33
N ASN A 234 6.79 -10.21 -2.04
CA ASN A 234 8.16 -9.90 -1.57
C ASN A 234 8.53 -10.52 -0.21
N CYS A 235 7.86 -11.59 0.20
CA CYS A 235 8.18 -12.28 1.44
C CYS A 235 9.62 -12.83 1.44
N ARG A 236 10.35 -12.54 2.51
CA ARG A 236 11.75 -12.94 2.71
C ARG A 236 11.90 -14.12 3.67
N THR A 237 10.81 -14.71 4.09
CA THR A 237 10.77 -15.80 5.07
C THR A 237 10.85 -17.15 4.38
N SER A 238 11.60 -18.06 4.98
CA SER A 238 11.61 -19.48 4.64
C SER A 238 11.29 -20.28 5.90
N PHE A 239 11.57 -21.57 5.88
CA PHE A 239 11.36 -22.46 7.01
C PHE A 239 12.44 -23.55 7.02
N GLU A 240 12.69 -24.08 8.21
CA GLU A 240 13.50 -25.26 8.46
C GLU A 240 12.58 -26.49 8.55
N ILE A 241 13.04 -27.63 8.05
CA ILE A 241 12.34 -28.91 8.20
C ILE A 241 12.82 -29.53 9.51
N VAL A 242 11.88 -29.85 10.39
CA VAL A 242 12.16 -30.45 11.70
C VAL A 242 11.80 -31.93 11.64
N TYR A 243 12.77 -32.79 11.91
CA TYR A 243 12.68 -34.26 11.83
C TYR A 243 13.31 -34.90 13.07
N ASP A 244 13.18 -36.22 13.21
CA ASP A 244 13.79 -36.95 14.33
C ASP A 244 15.32 -36.81 14.34
N GLY A 245 15.86 -36.31 15.46
CA GLY A 245 17.29 -36.01 15.58
C GLY A 245 17.70 -34.64 15.02
N TYR A 246 16.76 -33.80 14.58
CA TYR A 246 17.04 -32.43 14.14
C TYR A 246 17.75 -31.62 15.24
N GLN A 247 18.90 -31.06 14.88
CA GLN A 247 19.66 -30.14 15.73
C GLN A 247 19.49 -28.72 15.19
N THR A 248 19.01 -27.82 16.05
CA THR A 248 18.87 -26.41 15.68
C THR A 248 20.25 -25.83 15.35
N PRO A 249 20.44 -25.20 14.17
CA PRO A 249 21.72 -24.58 13.82
C PRO A 249 22.15 -23.57 14.88
N LYS A 250 23.45 -23.47 15.18
CA LYS A 250 23.97 -22.49 16.15
C LYS A 250 24.01 -21.06 15.61
N GLN A 251 23.99 -20.90 14.28
CA GLN A 251 24.12 -19.62 13.59
C GLN A 251 23.12 -19.54 12.43
N ARG A 252 22.72 -18.32 12.05
CA ARG A 252 21.89 -18.03 10.88
C ARG A 252 22.34 -16.75 10.18
N ALA A 253 21.94 -16.57 8.93
CA ALA A 253 22.24 -15.36 8.19
C ALA A 253 21.37 -14.17 8.66
N SER A 254 21.97 -12.98 8.65
CA SER A 254 21.37 -11.66 8.84
C SER A 254 21.83 -10.73 7.71
N MET A 255 21.23 -9.54 7.61
CA MET A 255 21.63 -8.49 6.66
C MET A 255 23.15 -8.19 6.73
N ASP A 256 23.71 -8.12 7.93
CA ASP A 256 25.12 -7.74 8.17
C ASP A 256 26.07 -8.94 8.31
N GLY A 257 25.61 -10.14 7.97
CA GLY A 257 26.41 -11.35 8.03
C GLY A 257 25.82 -12.42 8.95
N VAL A 258 26.66 -13.39 9.35
CA VAL A 258 26.23 -14.55 10.13
C VAL A 258 26.18 -14.18 11.62
N VAL A 259 25.05 -14.47 12.26
CA VAL A 259 24.79 -14.19 13.68
C VAL A 259 24.41 -15.47 14.43
N LYS A 260 24.40 -15.43 15.77
CA LYS A 260 23.84 -16.52 16.60
C LYS A 260 22.40 -16.82 16.16
N ASN A 261 22.03 -18.10 16.15
CA ASN A 261 20.64 -18.48 15.89
C ASN A 261 19.76 -18.02 17.04
N GLN A 262 18.92 -17.04 16.74
CA GLN A 262 17.97 -16.40 17.63
C GLN A 262 16.76 -15.98 16.79
N THR A 263 15.63 -15.76 17.43
CA THR A 263 14.41 -15.26 16.79
C THR A 263 14.58 -13.80 16.38
N TYR A 264 13.71 -13.33 15.49
CA TYR A 264 13.75 -11.97 14.97
C TYR A 264 13.72 -10.92 16.09
N TYR A 265 12.82 -11.08 17.07
CA TYR A 265 12.72 -10.10 18.15
C TYR A 265 13.87 -10.20 19.16
N GLU A 266 14.46 -11.38 19.38
CA GLU A 266 15.69 -11.50 20.18
C GLU A 266 16.85 -10.76 19.50
N TRP A 267 16.98 -10.93 18.18
CA TRP A 267 17.95 -10.18 17.38
C TRP A 267 17.67 -8.67 17.38
N LEU A 268 16.40 -8.27 17.23
CA LEU A 268 15.97 -6.88 17.20
C LEU A 268 16.25 -6.16 18.52
N LYS A 269 16.12 -6.86 19.65
CA LYS A 269 16.42 -6.32 20.99
C LYS A 269 17.87 -5.85 21.13
N ASN A 270 18.78 -6.44 20.36
CA ASN A 270 20.20 -6.09 20.34
C ASN A 270 20.54 -4.95 19.36
N GLN A 271 19.55 -4.43 18.61
CA GLN A 271 19.76 -3.34 17.66
C GLN A 271 19.61 -1.96 18.32
N PRO A 272 20.22 -0.90 17.76
CA PRO A 272 20.05 0.47 18.26
C PRO A 272 18.58 0.91 18.34
N ALA A 273 18.23 1.79 19.28
CA ALA A 273 16.85 2.25 19.49
C ALA A 273 16.21 2.81 18.21
N GLN A 274 16.96 3.60 17.43
CA GLN A 274 16.50 4.11 16.14
C GLN A 274 16.13 2.99 15.16
N TYR A 275 16.93 1.92 15.10
CA TYR A 275 16.67 0.78 14.24
C TYR A 275 15.38 0.05 14.67
N GLN A 276 15.17 -0.09 15.98
CA GLN A 276 13.93 -0.66 16.51
C GLN A 276 12.71 0.21 16.14
N ASP A 277 12.84 1.54 16.21
CA ASP A 277 11.79 2.49 15.83
C ASP A 277 11.46 2.41 14.33
N GLU A 278 12.47 2.25 13.47
CA GLU A 278 12.28 2.05 12.02
C GLU A 278 11.56 0.74 11.70
N VAL A 279 11.88 -0.34 12.43
CA VAL A 279 11.28 -1.67 12.23
C VAL A 279 9.84 -1.75 12.73
N LEU A 280 9.58 -1.23 13.94
CA LEU A 280 8.32 -1.42 14.67
C LEU A 280 7.38 -0.21 14.61
N GLY A 281 7.90 0.98 14.28
CA GLY A 281 7.27 2.25 14.58
C GLY A 281 7.48 2.66 16.04
N LYS A 282 7.55 3.97 16.30
CA LYS A 282 7.91 4.57 17.61
C LYS A 282 7.13 3.97 18.79
N THR A 283 5.81 3.83 18.68
CA THR A 283 4.97 3.36 19.79
C THR A 283 5.23 1.90 20.14
N ARG A 284 5.25 1.00 19.14
CA ARG A 284 5.54 -0.42 19.39
C ARG A 284 6.98 -0.64 19.85
N ALA A 285 7.92 0.15 19.34
CA ALA A 285 9.31 0.09 19.75
C ALA A 285 9.53 0.56 21.19
N LYS A 286 8.83 1.64 21.61
CA LYS A 286 8.82 2.06 23.02
C LYS A 286 8.23 1.00 23.93
N LEU A 287 7.09 0.41 23.56
CA LEU A 287 6.51 -0.72 24.30
C LEU A 287 7.47 -1.91 24.38
N PHE A 288 8.19 -2.21 23.28
CA PHE A 288 9.16 -3.30 23.21
C PHE A 288 10.34 -3.12 24.17
N ARG A 289 10.83 -1.88 24.31
CA ARG A 289 11.95 -1.55 25.21
C ARG A 289 11.51 -1.39 26.66
N ASP A 290 10.45 -0.63 26.88
CA ASP A 290 10.11 -0.09 28.20
C ASP A 290 8.96 -0.85 28.87
N GLY A 291 8.16 -1.60 28.10
CA GLY A 291 6.97 -2.29 28.60
C GLY A 291 7.25 -3.45 29.55
N GLY A 292 8.52 -3.82 29.74
CA GLY A 292 8.94 -4.81 30.72
C GLY A 292 8.47 -6.25 30.44
N MET A 293 7.94 -6.52 29.24
CA MET A 293 7.55 -7.85 28.82
C MET A 293 8.74 -8.64 28.24
N THR A 294 8.63 -9.97 28.26
CA THR A 294 9.61 -10.82 27.57
C THR A 294 9.49 -10.67 26.06
N VAL A 295 10.56 -11.05 25.35
CA VAL A 295 10.58 -11.01 23.87
C VAL A 295 9.50 -11.94 23.30
N GLU A 296 9.32 -13.11 23.90
CA GLU A 296 8.33 -14.11 23.52
C GLU A 296 6.92 -13.57 23.70
N ARG A 297 6.68 -12.84 24.79
CA ARG A 297 5.38 -12.22 25.04
C ARG A 297 5.12 -11.08 24.06
N PHE A 298 6.09 -10.21 23.82
CA PHE A 298 5.96 -9.16 22.81
C PHE A 298 5.66 -9.73 21.42
N ARG A 299 6.36 -10.80 21.02
CA ARG A 299 6.12 -11.52 19.77
C ARG A 299 4.68 -12.05 19.68
N ALA A 300 4.19 -12.68 20.75
CA ALA A 300 2.84 -13.24 20.81
C ALA A 300 1.74 -12.17 20.67
N LEU A 301 2.04 -10.90 20.95
CA LEU A 301 1.13 -9.77 20.80
C LEU A 301 1.20 -9.11 19.42
N GLN A 302 2.00 -9.63 18.49
CA GLN A 302 2.09 -9.04 17.15
C GLN A 302 0.99 -9.55 16.22
N LEU A 303 0.49 -10.76 16.47
CA LEU A 303 -0.45 -11.45 15.61
C LEU A 303 -1.58 -12.07 16.43
N ASP A 304 -2.79 -12.07 15.89
CA ASP A 304 -3.90 -12.85 16.42
C ASP A 304 -3.76 -14.35 16.08
N LYS A 305 -4.73 -15.15 16.52
CA LYS A 305 -4.81 -16.60 16.23
C LYS A 305 -4.93 -16.94 14.74
N ASN A 306 -5.30 -15.98 13.90
CA ASN A 306 -5.43 -16.10 12.45
C ASN A 306 -4.19 -15.56 11.71
N PHE A 307 -3.14 -15.17 12.43
CA PHE A 307 -1.93 -14.54 11.91
C PHE A 307 -2.15 -13.13 11.32
N THR A 308 -3.17 -12.42 11.79
CA THR A 308 -3.46 -11.03 11.44
C THR A 308 -2.78 -10.09 12.44
N PRO A 309 -2.15 -8.98 12.00
CA PRO A 309 -1.52 -8.03 12.92
C PRO A 309 -2.49 -7.44 13.95
N LEU A 310 -2.11 -7.44 15.24
CA LEU A 310 -2.88 -6.77 16.28
C LEU A 310 -2.69 -5.24 16.24
N THR A 311 -3.77 -4.51 16.52
CA THR A 311 -3.71 -3.05 16.74
C THR A 311 -3.07 -2.73 18.09
N LEU A 312 -2.57 -1.50 18.25
CA LEU A 312 -2.01 -1.05 19.54
C LEU A 312 -3.03 -1.13 20.68
N GLU A 313 -4.30 -0.87 20.38
CA GLU A 313 -5.40 -0.96 21.34
C GLU A 313 -5.66 -2.41 21.76
N GLN A 314 -5.69 -3.34 20.80
CA GLN A 314 -5.81 -4.77 21.11
C GLN A 314 -4.63 -5.26 21.95
N MET A 315 -3.41 -4.81 21.65
CA MET A 315 -2.23 -5.10 22.47
C MET A 315 -2.39 -4.51 23.89
N ARG A 316 -2.92 -3.29 24.03
CA ARG A 316 -3.16 -2.64 25.32
C ARG A 316 -4.20 -3.38 26.15
N ALA A 317 -5.30 -3.80 25.53
CA ALA A 317 -6.33 -4.58 26.20
C ALA A 317 -5.78 -5.91 26.75
N LEU A 318 -4.84 -6.53 26.04
CA LEU A 318 -4.19 -7.77 26.46
C LEU A 318 -3.07 -7.56 27.48
N GLU A 319 -2.39 -6.41 27.45
CA GLU A 319 -1.23 -6.10 28.31
C GLU A 319 -1.28 -4.69 28.91
N PRO A 320 -2.31 -4.34 29.69
CA PRO A 320 -2.48 -2.97 30.20
C PRO A 320 -1.29 -2.52 31.06
N LYS A 321 -0.80 -3.40 31.93
CA LYS A 321 0.37 -3.13 32.80
C LYS A 321 1.66 -2.83 32.02
N ALA A 322 1.86 -3.48 30.87
CA ALA A 322 3.03 -3.22 30.05
C ALA A 322 2.94 -1.86 29.36
N PHE A 323 1.74 -1.45 28.96
CA PHE A 323 1.49 -0.11 28.45
C PHE A 323 1.64 0.93 29.55
N GLU A 324 1.11 0.69 30.75
CA GLU A 324 1.31 1.56 31.90
C GLU A 324 2.80 1.73 32.24
N LYS A 325 3.58 0.65 32.16
CA LYS A 325 5.01 0.72 32.41
C LYS A 325 5.75 1.50 31.32
N ALA A 326 5.38 1.30 30.06
CA ALA A 326 6.03 1.98 28.94
C ALA A 326 5.65 3.47 28.85
N PHE A 327 4.40 3.81 29.19
CA PHE A 327 3.80 5.13 28.90
C PHE A 327 3.25 5.87 30.13
N GLY A 328 3.25 5.27 31.32
CA GLY A 328 2.63 5.80 32.56
C GLY A 328 1.19 5.31 32.76
N VAL A 329 0.63 5.48 33.97
CA VAL A 329 -0.79 5.21 34.25
C VAL A 329 -1.63 6.11 33.35
N ILE A 330 -2.43 5.48 32.48
CA ILE A 330 -3.35 6.18 31.60
C ILE A 330 -4.65 6.33 32.40
N ASP A 331 -4.85 7.51 32.99
CA ASP A 331 -6.14 7.88 33.59
C ASP A 331 -7.16 8.08 32.46
N GLU A 332 -8.06 7.10 32.26
CA GLU A 332 -9.09 7.16 31.21
C GLU A 332 -10.06 8.34 31.36
N THR A 333 -10.08 8.99 32.53
CA THR A 333 -10.90 10.19 32.80
C THR A 333 -10.19 11.50 32.47
N LYS A 334 -8.90 11.47 32.17
CA LYS A 334 -8.13 12.63 31.71
C LYS A 334 -7.60 12.35 30.31
N GLY A 335 -8.10 13.09 29.32
CA GLY A 335 -7.75 12.99 27.91
C GLY A 335 -6.30 13.34 27.54
N GLU A 336 -5.33 13.03 28.40
CA GLU A 336 -3.91 13.36 28.27
C GLU A 336 -3.10 12.06 28.07
N ASN A 337 -3.32 11.40 26.94
CA ASN A 337 -2.37 10.49 26.25
C ASN A 337 -3.02 9.75 25.06
N LYS A 338 -4.06 10.31 24.43
CA LYS A 338 -4.18 10.15 22.98
C LYS A 338 -2.98 10.90 22.39
N PRO A 339 -2.24 10.36 21.40
CA PRO A 339 -1.25 11.17 20.69
C PRO A 339 -1.93 12.47 20.31
N THR A 340 -1.40 13.62 20.75
CA THR A 340 -2.02 14.91 20.47
C THR A 340 -2.20 14.97 18.96
N PRO A 341 -3.44 14.93 18.47
CA PRO A 341 -3.64 14.82 17.06
C PRO A 341 -3.05 16.07 16.41
N PHE A 342 -2.34 15.89 15.29
CA PHE A 342 -1.84 17.03 14.54
C PHE A 342 -2.96 17.74 13.76
N TYR A 343 -4.16 17.13 13.73
CA TYR A 343 -5.35 17.77 13.19
C TYR A 343 -5.94 18.78 14.18
N GLN A 344 -6.52 19.83 13.64
CA GLN A 344 -7.23 20.83 14.44
C GLN A 344 -8.68 20.39 14.67
N THR A 345 -9.26 20.77 15.80
CA THR A 345 -10.67 20.54 16.11
C THR A 345 -11.33 21.86 16.48
N ILE A 346 -12.53 22.10 15.95
CA ILE A 346 -13.34 23.28 16.25
C ILE A 346 -14.78 22.88 16.54
N ASN A 347 -15.49 23.74 17.27
CA ASN A 347 -16.93 23.69 17.42
C ASN A 347 -17.50 25.02 16.90
N LEU A 348 -18.45 24.94 15.95
CA LEU A 348 -19.05 26.12 15.31
C LEU A 348 -20.11 26.80 16.21
N GLY A 349 -20.50 26.17 17.31
CA GLY A 349 -21.52 26.67 18.23
C GLY A 349 -22.84 26.99 17.52
N ASP A 350 -23.47 28.09 17.93
CA ASP A 350 -24.76 28.55 17.42
C ASP A 350 -24.69 29.30 16.06
N LEU A 351 -23.55 29.27 15.37
CA LEU A 351 -23.40 29.94 14.08
C LEU A 351 -24.41 29.39 13.06
N LYS A 352 -25.07 30.31 12.34
CA LYS A 352 -26.03 29.99 11.28
C LYS A 352 -25.53 30.48 9.93
N PRO A 353 -25.72 29.72 8.84
CA PRO A 353 -25.33 30.15 7.51
C PRO A 353 -26.08 31.43 7.09
N ARG A 354 -25.33 32.42 6.59
CA ARG A 354 -25.86 33.66 6.03
C ARG A 354 -26.34 33.41 4.61
N ARG A 355 -27.65 33.48 4.40
CA ARG A 355 -28.30 33.13 3.11
C ARG A 355 -27.68 33.84 1.90
N SER A 356 -27.35 35.12 2.00
CA SER A 356 -26.73 35.88 0.90
C SER A 356 -25.36 35.34 0.52
N GLU A 357 -24.59 34.89 1.51
CA GLU A 357 -23.24 34.40 1.33
C GLU A 357 -23.22 32.96 0.81
N VAL A 358 -24.14 32.12 1.29
CA VAL A 358 -24.38 30.79 0.71
C VAL A 358 -24.74 30.91 -0.77
N ILE A 359 -25.66 31.81 -1.13
CA ILE A 359 -26.02 32.09 -2.52
C ILE A 359 -24.81 32.58 -3.32
N ARG A 360 -23.95 33.44 -2.74
CA ARG A 360 -22.72 33.89 -3.40
C ARG A 360 -21.79 32.70 -3.69
N LEU A 361 -21.49 31.87 -2.68
CA LEU A 361 -20.62 30.71 -2.81
C LEU A 361 -21.19 29.66 -3.78
N GLN A 362 -22.50 29.57 -3.92
CA GLN A 362 -23.15 28.70 -4.91
C GLN A 362 -23.11 29.26 -6.33
N ASN A 363 -23.19 30.58 -6.50
CA ASN A 363 -23.42 31.24 -7.79
C ASN A 363 -22.25 32.11 -8.29
N GLU A 364 -21.10 32.13 -7.59
CA GLU A 364 -19.90 32.87 -8.00
C GLU A 364 -19.51 32.51 -9.45
N PRO A 365 -19.29 33.50 -10.35
CA PRO A 365 -19.48 33.31 -11.78
C PRO A 365 -18.49 32.31 -12.42
N ILE A 366 -19.06 31.35 -13.16
CA ILE A 366 -18.38 30.41 -14.06
C ILE A 366 -18.47 30.97 -15.49
N LYS A 367 -17.36 31.42 -16.13
CA LYS A 367 -17.30 31.64 -17.62
C LYS A 367 -15.87 31.50 -18.18
N HIS A 368 -15.63 31.03 -19.42
CA HIS A 368 -16.47 30.38 -20.44
C HIS A 368 -15.71 29.14 -20.95
N GLY A 369 -16.39 27.98 -21.03
CA GLY A 369 -15.82 26.66 -21.39
C GLY A 369 -16.44 25.43 -20.68
N GLU A 370 -17.23 25.64 -19.59
CA GLU A 370 -17.95 24.63 -18.76
C GLU A 370 -17.07 23.64 -17.96
N LYS A 371 -17.50 22.98 -16.86
CA LYS A 371 -18.43 23.28 -15.75
C LYS A 371 -17.66 22.86 -14.46
N PRO A 372 -17.24 23.78 -13.56
CA PRO A 372 -16.87 23.38 -12.21
C PRO A 372 -18.11 22.88 -11.46
N LYS A 373 -17.91 21.92 -10.55
CA LYS A 373 -18.98 21.40 -9.69
C LYS A 373 -19.62 22.57 -8.93
N THR A 374 -20.92 22.81 -9.11
CA THR A 374 -21.67 23.69 -8.19
C THR A 374 -21.64 23.03 -6.82
N PRO A 375 -21.18 23.72 -5.75
CA PRO A 375 -21.21 23.11 -4.43
C PRO A 375 -22.64 22.77 -4.07
N ARG A 376 -22.82 21.65 -3.38
CA ARG A 376 -24.12 21.35 -2.78
C ARG A 376 -24.46 22.47 -1.80
N PRO A 377 -25.75 22.80 -1.59
CA PRO A 377 -26.16 23.80 -0.61
C PRO A 377 -25.46 23.62 0.75
N ALA A 378 -25.37 22.38 1.24
CA ALA A 378 -24.66 22.05 2.49
C ALA A 378 -23.17 22.42 2.49
N GLU A 379 -22.47 22.30 1.36
CA GLU A 379 -21.05 22.63 1.25
C GLU A 379 -20.84 24.16 1.29
N ALA A 380 -21.74 24.92 0.66
CA ALA A 380 -21.72 26.39 0.71
C ALA A 380 -22.15 26.92 2.09
N GLU A 381 -23.11 26.27 2.74
CA GLU A 381 -23.49 26.55 4.13
C GLU A 381 -22.31 26.34 5.07
N LEU A 382 -21.63 25.19 4.98
CA LEU A 382 -20.47 24.91 5.80
C LEU A 382 -19.32 25.90 5.53
N ALA A 383 -19.07 26.22 4.26
CA ALA A 383 -18.06 27.20 3.90
C ALA A 383 -18.35 28.58 4.53
N ASP A 384 -19.60 29.05 4.52
CA ASP A 384 -19.95 30.30 5.20
C ASP A 384 -19.76 30.22 6.72
N LEU A 385 -20.10 29.10 7.36
CA LEU A 385 -19.85 28.91 8.80
C LEU A 385 -18.34 29.00 9.12
N LEU A 386 -17.50 28.41 8.28
CA LEU A 386 -16.03 28.49 8.43
C LEU A 386 -15.52 29.92 8.21
N GLN A 387 -16.09 30.67 7.25
CA GLN A 387 -15.77 32.10 7.07
C GLN A 387 -16.09 32.90 8.33
N GLN A 388 -17.26 32.67 8.93
CA GLN A 388 -17.67 33.35 10.16
C GLN A 388 -16.76 32.98 11.34
N TYR A 389 -16.48 31.69 11.53
CA TYR A 389 -15.68 31.20 12.66
C TYR A 389 -14.23 31.69 12.61
N PHE A 390 -13.58 31.61 11.45
CA PHE A 390 -12.16 31.99 11.33
C PHE A 390 -11.94 33.45 10.90
N GLY A 391 -13.00 34.19 10.59
CA GLY A 391 -12.88 35.54 10.00
C GLY A 391 -12.17 35.52 8.64
N ILE A 392 -12.37 34.47 7.84
CA ILE A 392 -11.73 34.28 6.54
C ILE A 392 -12.71 34.55 5.39
N TYR A 393 -12.16 34.75 4.19
CA TYR A 393 -12.95 34.87 2.97
C TYR A 393 -12.61 33.72 2.02
N LEU A 394 -13.61 32.93 1.67
CA LEU A 394 -13.50 31.80 0.75
C LEU A 394 -14.10 32.17 -0.60
N VAL A 395 -13.43 31.73 -1.67
CA VAL A 395 -13.94 31.79 -3.03
C VAL A 395 -13.99 30.39 -3.61
N ARG A 396 -14.76 30.19 -4.66
CA ARG A 396 -14.72 28.92 -5.40
C ARG A 396 -13.33 28.69 -5.99
N TYR A 397 -12.86 27.45 -5.86
CA TYR A 397 -11.60 27.07 -6.48
C TYR A 397 -11.73 27.15 -8.01
N ASP A 398 -10.66 27.62 -8.64
CA ASP A 398 -10.53 27.79 -10.08
C ASP A 398 -9.05 27.65 -10.40
N ASP A 399 -8.69 26.63 -11.17
CA ASP A 399 -7.30 26.30 -11.49
C ASP A 399 -6.61 27.35 -12.38
N ARG A 400 -7.36 28.25 -13.02
CA ARG A 400 -6.83 29.38 -13.77
C ARG A 400 -6.21 30.42 -12.83
N TYR A 401 -6.83 30.65 -11.69
CA TYR A 401 -6.42 31.69 -10.73
C TYR A 401 -5.68 31.13 -9.52
N HIS A 402 -6.04 29.93 -9.08
CA HIS A 402 -5.51 29.29 -7.88
C HIS A 402 -4.43 28.24 -8.20
N LYS A 403 -3.75 27.76 -7.16
CA LYS A 403 -2.70 26.75 -7.28
C LYS A 403 -3.24 25.53 -8.05
N ILE A 404 -2.44 24.91 -8.90
CA ILE A 404 -2.88 23.72 -9.65
C ILE A 404 -3.09 22.57 -8.68
N SER A 405 -4.28 21.93 -8.73
CA SER A 405 -4.57 20.72 -7.96
C SER A 405 -3.59 19.60 -8.33
N PRO A 406 -3.02 18.87 -7.35
CA PRO A 406 -2.15 17.74 -7.62
C PRO A 406 -2.92 16.51 -8.15
N THR A 407 -4.26 16.55 -8.15
CA THR A 407 -5.12 15.48 -8.67
C THR A 407 -6.10 16.01 -9.72
N ALA A 408 -6.66 15.10 -10.53
CA ALA A 408 -7.65 15.44 -11.56
C ALA A 408 -8.97 15.98 -10.98
N ASN A 409 -9.24 15.77 -9.69
CA ASN A 409 -10.41 16.31 -9.01
C ASN A 409 -10.02 17.57 -8.22
N PRO A 410 -10.52 18.76 -8.59
CA PRO A 410 -10.14 19.99 -7.92
C PRO A 410 -10.71 20.08 -6.48
N PRO A 411 -10.08 20.90 -5.61
CA PRO A 411 -10.66 21.32 -4.34
C PRO A 411 -11.97 22.10 -4.52
N ASP A 412 -12.77 22.20 -3.46
CA ASP A 412 -14.01 22.98 -3.48
C ASP A 412 -13.80 24.50 -3.41
N PHE A 413 -12.86 24.95 -2.57
CA PHE A 413 -12.68 26.37 -2.26
C PHE A 413 -11.20 26.78 -2.21
N ALA A 414 -10.94 28.08 -2.31
CA ALA A 414 -9.67 28.71 -2.02
C ALA A 414 -9.86 29.82 -0.98
N LYS A 415 -8.95 29.89 -0.02
CA LYS A 415 -8.93 30.94 1.01
C LYS A 415 -8.20 32.16 0.48
N LYS A 416 -8.93 33.26 0.33
CA LYS A 416 -8.38 34.55 -0.09
C LYS A 416 -7.35 35.02 0.93
N HIS A 417 -6.21 35.49 0.41
CA HIS A 417 -5.14 36.10 1.19
C HIS A 417 -4.85 37.49 0.60
N SER A 418 -4.83 38.52 1.44
CA SER A 418 -4.60 39.92 1.04
C SER A 418 -3.24 40.11 0.38
N ASP A 419 -2.21 39.49 0.96
CA ASP A 419 -0.81 39.79 0.63
C ASP A 419 -0.16 38.75 -0.31
N LEU A 420 -0.90 37.72 -0.74
CA LEU A 420 -0.38 36.67 -1.60
C LEU A 420 -1.12 36.63 -2.95
N PRO A 421 -0.42 36.35 -4.06
CA PRO A 421 -1.07 36.05 -5.33
C PRO A 421 -2.04 34.87 -5.20
N SER A 422 -3.14 34.89 -5.95
CA SER A 422 -4.17 33.83 -5.91
C SER A 422 -3.63 32.41 -6.14
N LYS A 423 -2.53 32.29 -6.89
CA LYS A 423 -1.81 31.02 -7.13
C LYS A 423 -1.14 30.42 -5.90
N GLN A 424 -1.03 31.17 -4.81
CA GLN A 424 -0.45 30.74 -3.53
C GLN A 424 -1.49 30.62 -2.42
N TRP A 425 -2.76 30.88 -2.72
CA TRP A 425 -3.83 30.74 -1.75
C TRP A 425 -4.02 29.28 -1.33
N GLN A 426 -4.31 29.09 -0.04
CA GLN A 426 -4.58 27.76 0.50
C GLN A 426 -5.89 27.22 -0.07
N THR A 427 -5.90 25.94 -0.46
CA THR A 427 -7.11 25.28 -0.96
C THR A 427 -7.80 24.46 0.12
N LEU A 428 -9.12 24.53 0.13
CA LEU A 428 -9.99 23.80 1.05
C LEU A 428 -10.85 22.83 0.26
N ASP A 429 -11.04 21.64 0.83
CA ASP A 429 -11.97 20.67 0.27
C ASP A 429 -12.79 20.00 1.37
N VAL A 430 -14.10 20.22 1.34
CA VAL A 430 -14.98 19.91 2.47
C VAL A 430 -15.50 18.48 2.37
N MET A 431 -15.55 17.82 3.51
CA MET A 431 -16.09 16.47 3.64
C MET A 431 -17.28 16.48 4.59
N TYR A 432 -18.21 15.57 4.33
CA TYR A 432 -19.36 15.30 5.20
C TYR A 432 -20.29 16.50 5.46
N ALA A 433 -20.24 17.52 4.60
CA ALA A 433 -21.30 18.52 4.49
C ALA A 433 -22.58 17.83 3.98
N ILE A 434 -23.44 17.44 4.93
CA ILE A 434 -24.67 16.67 4.68
C ILE A 434 -25.86 17.60 4.83
N GLY A 435 -26.65 17.73 3.75
CA GLY A 435 -27.88 18.53 3.72
C GLY A 435 -28.98 17.94 4.59
N ASN A 436 -30.01 18.73 4.87
CA ASN A 436 -31.16 18.29 5.66
C ASN A 436 -32.11 17.36 4.88
N ASP A 437 -31.92 17.28 3.55
CA ASP A 437 -32.63 16.39 2.62
C ASP A 437 -32.08 14.96 2.60
N VAL A 438 -30.99 14.68 3.32
CA VAL A 438 -30.34 13.37 3.35
C VAL A 438 -30.79 12.59 4.59
N ASP A 439 -31.21 11.33 4.40
CA ASP A 439 -31.36 10.37 5.50
C ASP A 439 -29.98 10.06 6.11
N ILE A 440 -29.69 10.72 7.23
CA ILE A 440 -28.40 10.63 7.90
C ILE A 440 -28.12 9.20 8.39
N LYS A 441 -29.12 8.47 8.88
CA LYS A 441 -28.92 7.10 9.39
C LYS A 441 -28.57 6.15 8.26
N ALA A 442 -29.30 6.23 7.14
CA ALA A 442 -28.99 5.43 5.95
C ALA A 442 -27.62 5.78 5.37
N TYR A 443 -27.28 7.07 5.31
CA TYR A 443 -25.97 7.54 4.84
C TYR A 443 -24.82 6.99 5.69
N LEU A 444 -24.88 7.20 7.01
CA LEU A 444 -23.85 6.74 7.95
C LEU A 444 -23.74 5.22 8.00
N HIS A 445 -24.85 4.49 7.87
CA HIS A 445 -24.83 3.04 7.74
C HIS A 445 -24.13 2.61 6.44
N SER A 446 -24.40 3.27 5.32
CA SER A 446 -23.83 2.91 4.01
C SER A 446 -22.29 3.00 3.98
N MET A 447 -21.71 3.88 4.80
CA MET A 447 -20.27 4.10 4.93
C MET A 447 -19.56 2.94 5.63
N THR A 448 -20.23 2.28 6.57
CA THR A 448 -19.62 1.29 7.48
C THR A 448 -20.26 -0.09 7.41
N LYS A 449 -21.22 -0.31 6.50
CA LYS A 449 -21.97 -1.57 6.32
C LYS A 449 -21.12 -2.81 6.02
N SER A 450 -19.87 -2.62 5.58
CA SER A 450 -18.90 -3.70 5.37
C SER A 450 -17.48 -3.17 5.37
N ASP A 451 -16.49 -4.05 5.54
CA ASP A 451 -15.07 -3.67 5.48
C ASP A 451 -14.71 -3.02 4.14
N LYS A 452 -15.24 -3.54 3.03
CA LYS A 452 -15.07 -2.95 1.70
C LYS A 452 -15.68 -1.54 1.59
N ALA A 453 -16.82 -1.30 2.22
CA ALA A 453 -17.42 0.04 2.24
C ALA A 453 -16.55 1.00 3.06
N TRP A 454 -16.00 0.51 4.17
CA TRP A 454 -15.09 1.28 5.02
C TRP A 454 -13.75 1.58 4.34
N ASP A 455 -13.17 0.62 3.63
CA ASP A 455 -11.94 0.81 2.86
C ASP A 455 -12.11 1.91 1.81
N ARG A 456 -13.25 1.93 1.10
CA ARG A 456 -13.58 3.02 0.16
C ARG A 456 -13.69 4.38 0.86
N GLN A 457 -14.19 4.44 2.09
CA GLN A 457 -14.24 5.69 2.84
C GLN A 457 -12.85 6.18 3.23
N LYS A 458 -11.96 5.28 3.66
CA LYS A 458 -10.56 5.60 3.94
C LYS A 458 -9.85 6.14 2.70
N GLU A 459 -10.01 5.47 1.56
CA GLU A 459 -9.49 5.93 0.26
C GLU A 459 -10.05 7.31 -0.11
N ASN A 460 -11.34 7.55 0.12
CA ASN A 460 -11.96 8.84 -0.14
C ASN A 460 -11.33 9.95 0.73
N ILE A 461 -11.19 9.74 2.04
CA ILE A 461 -10.53 10.72 2.93
C ILE A 461 -9.10 11.02 2.44
N ILE A 462 -8.32 9.99 2.08
CA ILE A 462 -6.96 10.17 1.56
C ILE A 462 -6.96 11.01 0.28
N ASN A 463 -7.87 10.74 -0.67
CA ASN A 463 -7.97 11.51 -1.92
C ASN A 463 -8.25 13.00 -1.66
N HIS A 464 -9.07 13.31 -0.66
CA HIS A 464 -9.37 14.69 -0.25
C HIS A 464 -8.14 15.39 0.38
N ILE A 465 -7.38 14.67 1.21
CA ILE A 465 -6.11 15.14 1.82
C ILE A 465 -5.04 15.38 0.77
N GLU A 466 -4.99 14.56 -0.28
CA GLU A 466 -4.01 14.71 -1.35
C GLU A 466 -4.28 15.96 -2.21
N LYS A 467 -5.55 16.28 -2.49
CA LYS A 467 -5.90 17.40 -3.40
C LYS A 467 -5.90 18.79 -2.76
N SER A 468 -6.02 18.91 -1.45
CA SER A 468 -6.20 20.21 -0.76
C SER A 468 -5.12 20.49 0.30
N ASP A 469 -5.01 21.75 0.75
CA ASP A 469 -4.16 22.09 1.91
C ASP A 469 -4.88 21.85 3.22
N ILE A 470 -6.20 22.02 3.23
CA ILE A 470 -7.04 21.89 4.42
C ILE A 470 -8.29 21.08 4.04
N VAL A 471 -8.61 20.07 4.84
CA VAL A 471 -9.80 19.22 4.68
C VAL A 471 -10.68 19.38 5.92
N PRO A 472 -11.72 20.23 5.87
CA PRO A 472 -12.73 20.30 6.91
C PRO A 472 -13.67 19.08 6.85
N LEU A 473 -13.80 18.35 7.97
CA LEU A 473 -14.73 17.23 8.12
C LEU A 473 -15.87 17.66 9.03
N ASP A 474 -17.08 17.78 8.48
CA ASP A 474 -18.27 18.10 9.28
C ASP A 474 -18.82 16.83 9.95
N LEU A 475 -18.40 16.60 11.20
CA LEU A 475 -18.76 15.42 11.97
C LEU A 475 -19.88 15.70 12.99
N ARG A 476 -20.53 16.88 12.93
CA ARG A 476 -21.61 17.26 13.85
C ARG A 476 -22.82 16.33 13.79
N LYS A 477 -23.07 15.73 12.61
CA LYS A 477 -24.22 14.84 12.35
C LYS A 477 -23.88 13.34 12.50
N PHE A 478 -22.70 13.00 13.01
CA PHE A 478 -22.26 11.60 13.14
C PHE A 478 -22.71 11.03 14.48
N ASP A 479 -23.06 9.74 14.50
CA ASP A 479 -23.19 9.02 15.77
C ASP A 479 -21.81 8.65 16.34
N LYS A 480 -21.77 8.38 17.66
CA LYS A 480 -20.54 8.03 18.39
C LYS A 480 -19.75 6.89 17.73
N GLN A 481 -20.41 5.85 17.24
CA GLN A 481 -19.76 4.68 16.66
C GLN A 481 -19.02 5.01 15.35
N ARG A 482 -19.64 5.78 14.43
CA ARG A 482 -18.93 6.22 13.21
C ARG A 482 -17.88 7.28 13.51
N LEU A 483 -18.15 8.14 14.49
CA LEU A 483 -17.18 9.15 14.93
C LEU A 483 -15.89 8.48 15.38
N GLU A 484 -15.96 7.52 16.31
CA GLU A 484 -14.81 6.75 16.79
C GLU A 484 -14.06 6.10 15.61
N LYS A 485 -14.79 5.44 14.72
CA LYS A 485 -14.21 4.76 13.54
C LYS A 485 -13.48 5.72 12.60
N ILE A 486 -14.00 6.93 12.39
CA ILE A 486 -13.32 7.99 11.62
C ILE A 486 -12.09 8.47 12.37
N ILE A 487 -12.23 8.85 13.64
CA ILE A 487 -11.12 9.37 14.45
C ILE A 487 -9.96 8.37 14.51
N ASP A 488 -10.23 7.08 14.69
CA ASP A 488 -9.22 6.03 14.71
C ASP A 488 -8.44 5.96 13.40
N PHE A 489 -9.14 6.11 12.27
CA PHE A 489 -8.48 6.16 10.98
C PHE A 489 -7.65 7.43 10.82
N LEU A 490 -8.15 8.61 11.21
CA LEU A 490 -7.39 9.86 11.14
C LEU A 490 -6.11 9.80 11.99
N LEU A 491 -6.18 9.17 13.18
CA LEU A 491 -5.02 8.96 14.04
C LEU A 491 -4.00 7.96 13.46
N SER A 492 -4.41 7.13 12.50
CA SER A 492 -3.52 6.21 11.78
C SER A 492 -2.73 6.87 10.64
N LEU A 493 -3.13 8.09 10.23
CA LEU A 493 -2.45 8.85 9.17
C LEU A 493 -1.11 9.41 9.66
N ASP A 494 -0.22 9.74 8.73
CA ASP A 494 1.03 10.41 9.09
C ASP A 494 0.81 11.87 9.54
N GLU A 495 1.80 12.45 10.23
CA GLU A 495 1.74 13.81 10.76
C GLU A 495 1.42 14.86 9.67
N LYS A 496 1.97 14.71 8.46
CA LYS A 496 1.75 15.67 7.37
C LYS A 496 0.30 15.60 6.87
N GLN A 497 -0.29 14.41 6.83
CA GLN A 497 -1.68 14.19 6.47
C GLN A 497 -2.61 14.70 7.58
N GLN A 498 -2.31 14.41 8.84
CA GLN A 498 -3.07 14.89 9.99
C GLN A 498 -3.10 16.43 10.07
N ASN A 499 -1.99 17.10 9.81
CA ASN A 499 -1.90 18.56 9.81
C ASN A 499 -2.82 19.27 8.79
N LYS A 500 -3.32 18.54 7.78
CA LYS A 500 -4.28 19.08 6.81
C LYS A 500 -5.72 18.98 7.29
N ILE A 501 -6.00 18.21 8.33
CA ILE A 501 -7.37 17.89 8.75
C ILE A 501 -7.87 18.93 9.75
N LEU A 502 -9.11 19.39 9.53
CA LEU A 502 -9.87 20.21 10.45
C LEU A 502 -11.17 19.47 10.80
N ILE A 503 -11.32 19.04 12.05
CA ILE A 503 -12.53 18.37 12.51
C ILE A 503 -13.50 19.42 13.05
N ILE A 504 -14.74 19.40 12.53
CA ILE A 504 -15.83 20.18 13.07
C ILE A 504 -16.69 19.24 13.91
N GLN A 505 -16.63 19.42 15.23
CA GLN A 505 -17.39 18.63 16.19
C GLN A 505 -18.69 19.35 16.58
N GLY A 506 -19.70 18.55 16.89
CA GLY A 506 -20.95 19.00 17.51
C GLY A 506 -20.81 18.97 19.03
N ASP A 507 -21.89 19.30 19.72
CA ASP A 507 -21.91 19.22 21.18
C ASP A 507 -21.96 17.76 21.63
N ASN A 508 -21.40 17.45 22.81
CA ASN A 508 -21.29 16.07 23.29
C ASN A 508 -22.63 15.34 23.34
N ASP A 509 -23.74 16.05 23.57
CA ASP A 509 -25.10 15.52 23.64
C ASP A 509 -25.71 15.18 22.27
N ASP A 510 -25.10 15.61 21.16
CA ASP A 510 -25.59 15.35 19.80
C ASP A 510 -25.15 13.99 19.25
N TYR A 511 -24.15 13.36 19.87
CA TYR A 511 -23.57 12.08 19.44
C TYR A 511 -24.34 10.83 19.93
N ASP A 512 -25.28 11.02 20.87
CA ASP A 512 -26.10 9.97 21.49
C ASP A 512 -27.54 9.88 20.91
N LYS A 513 -27.87 10.68 19.89
CA LYS A 513 -29.18 10.73 19.19
C LYS A 513 -29.15 9.98 17.85
#